data_AF-A0A9X4MTB2-F1
#
_entry.id   AF-A0A9X4MTB2-F1
#
_cell.length_a   1.000
_cell.length_b   1.000
_cell.length_c   1.000
_cell.angle_alpha   90.00
_cell.angle_beta   90.00
_cell.angle_gamma   90.00
#
_symmetry.space_group_name_H-M   'P 1'
#
loop_
_entity.id
_entity.type
_entity.pdbx_description
1 polymer ?
#
loop_
_entity_poly.entity_id
_entity_poly.type
_entity_poly.pdbx_seq_one_letter_code
_entity_poly.pdbx_strand_id
1 'polypeptide(L)'
;MSFSVISSYLIQHPVLTALLIVHFLSDFTFQSQALADAKKLHLKALFMHLFIVSLPLLILALLTPVQNGDLFFQVWLNHLAIDYVKYFLNKHHWIKDSWEAGAFLVDQLLHIISIIILYHTIDVNVASHSL
;
A
#
# COMPACT_ATOMS: atom_id res chain seq x y z
N MET A 1 30.67 -3.45 -3.45
CA MET A 1 29.97 -2.31 -2.80
C MET A 1 29.47 -2.79 -1.46
N SER A 2 29.63 -2.02 -0.38
CA SER A 2 29.02 -2.33 0.92
C SER A 2 27.62 -1.71 0.97
N PHE A 3 26.58 -2.54 0.87
CA PHE A 3 25.21 -2.07 1.07
C PHE A 3 24.92 -1.87 2.56
N SER A 4 24.00 -0.95 2.88
CA SER A 4 23.46 -0.85 4.24
C SER A 4 22.61 -2.09 4.57
N VAL A 5 22.40 -2.38 5.85
CA VAL A 5 21.60 -3.54 6.30
C VAL A 5 20.21 -3.54 5.66
N ILE A 6 19.56 -2.37 5.60
CA ILE A 6 18.22 -2.22 5.00
C ILE A 6 18.26 -2.48 3.48
N SER A 7 19.28 -1.96 2.78
CA SER A 7 19.41 -2.18 1.35
C SER A 7 19.64 -3.65 1.04
N SER A 8 20.51 -4.33 1.80
CA SER A 8 20.74 -5.76 1.66
C SER A 8 19.45 -6.56 1.89
N TYR A 9 18.66 -6.18 2.89
CA TYR A 9 17.38 -6.82 3.20
C TYR A 9 16.37 -6.68 2.05
N LEU A 10 16.16 -5.46 1.54
CA LEU A 10 15.21 -5.20 0.45
C LEU A 10 15.60 -5.92 -0.86
N ILE A 11 16.90 -6.05 -1.14
CA ILE A 11 17.39 -6.80 -2.31
C ILE A 11 17.07 -8.29 -2.17
N GLN A 12 17.18 -8.86 -0.97
CA GLN A 12 16.85 -10.27 -0.70
C GLN A 12 15.34 -10.55 -0.72
N HIS A 13 14.51 -9.53 -0.51
CA HIS A 13 13.05 -9.63 -0.49
C HIS A 13 12.41 -8.82 -1.65
N PRO A 14 12.55 -9.27 -2.92
CA PRO A 14 12.13 -8.48 -4.09
C PRO A 14 10.62 -8.26 -4.16
N VAL A 15 9.80 -9.21 -3.70
CA VAL A 15 8.34 -9.06 -3.65
C VAL A 15 7.93 -8.00 -2.63
N LEU A 16 8.54 -7.99 -1.44
CA LEU A 16 8.33 -6.93 -0.45
C LEU A 16 8.72 -5.56 -1.01
N THR A 17 9.89 -5.48 -1.63
CA THR A 17 10.38 -4.24 -2.25
C THR A 17 9.42 -3.75 -3.34
N ALA A 18 8.91 -4.66 -4.17
CA ALA A 18 7.92 -4.33 -5.19
C ALA A 18 6.59 -3.84 -4.57
N LEU A 19 6.12 -4.45 -3.48
CA LEU A 19 4.92 -3.99 -2.76
C LEU A 19 5.08 -2.58 -2.20
N LEU A 20 6.24 -2.28 -1.60
CA LEU A 20 6.54 -0.93 -1.08
C LEU A 20 6.59 0.11 -2.21
N ILE A 21 7.15 -0.26 -3.38
CA ILE A 21 7.14 0.59 -4.57
C ILE A 21 5.72 0.79 -5.10
N VAL A 22 4.93 -0.28 -5.22
CA VAL A 22 3.54 -0.21 -5.68
C VAL A 22 2.69 0.67 -4.77
N HIS A 23 2.86 0.54 -3.45
CA HIS A 23 2.22 1.42 -2.47
C HIS A 23 2.59 2.89 -2.71
N PHE A 24 3.89 3.18 -2.79
CA PHE A 24 4.39 4.53 -3.04
C PHE A 24 3.86 5.12 -4.37
N LEU A 25 3.88 4.35 -5.44
CA LEU A 25 3.36 4.81 -6.74
C LEU A 25 1.86 5.08 -6.68
N SER A 26 1.09 4.22 -6.01
CA SER A 26 -0.37 4.35 -5.93
C SER A 26 -0.79 5.63 -5.19
N ASP A 27 -0.19 5.90 -4.03
CA ASP A 27 -0.60 7.01 -3.15
C ASP A 27 -0.02 8.37 -3.58
N PHE A 28 1.14 8.39 -4.25
CA PHE A 28 1.86 9.64 -4.56
C PHE A 28 1.95 9.96 -6.05
N THR A 29 2.01 8.95 -6.92
CA THR A 29 2.20 9.16 -8.36
C THR A 29 0.89 9.07 -9.13
N PHE A 30 0.08 8.05 -8.83
CA PHE A 30 -1.17 7.79 -9.56
C PHE A 30 -2.39 8.45 -8.92
N GLN A 31 -2.36 8.73 -7.62
CA GLN A 31 -3.34 9.56 -6.95
C GLN A 31 -3.03 11.05 -7.17
N SER A 32 -4.00 11.80 -7.68
CA SER A 32 -3.90 13.26 -7.75
C SER A 32 -4.21 13.91 -6.41
N GLN A 33 -3.68 15.11 -6.17
CA GLN A 33 -4.01 15.89 -4.97
C GLN A 33 -5.52 16.14 -4.84
N ALA A 34 -6.20 16.44 -5.94
CA ALA A 34 -7.66 16.63 -5.96
C ALA A 34 -8.42 15.37 -5.53
N LEU A 35 -7.94 14.18 -5.92
CA LEU A 35 -8.50 12.91 -5.47
C LEU A 35 -8.23 12.67 -3.98
N ALA A 36 -7.03 13.00 -3.52
CA ALA A 36 -6.63 12.90 -2.10
C ALA A 36 -7.59 13.70 -1.20
N ASP A 37 -7.86 14.95 -1.59
CA ASP A 37 -8.72 15.85 -0.83
C ASP A 37 -10.19 15.42 -0.91
N ALA A 38 -10.64 15.00 -2.10
CA ALA A 38 -12.00 14.49 -2.28
C ALA A 38 -12.26 13.20 -1.46
N LYS A 39 -11.25 12.32 -1.29
CA LYS A 39 -11.41 11.05 -0.55
C LYS A 39 -11.75 11.27 0.92
N LYS A 40 -11.42 12.43 1.50
CA LYS A 40 -11.73 12.75 2.90
C LYS A 40 -13.23 12.81 3.19
N LEU A 41 -14.03 13.24 2.22
CA LEU A 41 -15.48 13.50 2.40
C LEU A 41 -16.37 12.67 1.49
N HIS A 42 -15.86 12.18 0.36
CA HIS A 42 -16.65 11.48 -0.64
C HIS A 42 -16.23 10.01 -0.79
N LEU A 43 -17.15 9.10 -0.45
CA LEU A 43 -16.92 7.65 -0.58
C LEU A 43 -16.63 7.23 -2.03
N LYS A 44 -17.20 7.94 -3.01
CA LYS A 44 -16.92 7.71 -4.43
C LYS A 44 -15.43 7.93 -4.75
N ALA A 45 -14.82 8.98 -4.18
CA ALA A 45 -13.40 9.27 -4.37
C ALA A 45 -12.53 8.19 -3.71
N LEU A 46 -12.92 7.65 -2.56
CA LEU A 46 -12.27 6.50 -1.95
C LEU A 46 -12.25 5.29 -2.90
N PHE A 47 -13.40 4.90 -3.47
CA PHE A 47 -13.44 3.76 -4.40
C PHE A 47 -12.66 4.00 -5.70
N MET A 48 -12.63 5.23 -6.22
CA MET A 48 -11.78 5.57 -7.35
C MET A 48 -10.30 5.38 -7.03
N HIS A 49 -9.87 5.79 -5.85
CA HIS A 49 -8.50 5.58 -5.41
C HIS A 49 -8.17 4.08 -5.26
N LEU A 50 -9.07 3.29 -4.67
CA LEU A 50 -8.86 1.84 -4.54
C LEU A 50 -8.78 1.12 -5.88
N PHE A 51 -9.52 1.60 -6.88
CA PHE A 51 -9.36 1.13 -8.25
C PHE A 51 -7.96 1.46 -8.79
N ILE A 52 -7.46 2.67 -8.57
CA ILE A 52 -6.09 3.07 -8.95
C ILE A 52 -5.04 2.19 -8.26
N VAL A 53 -5.19 1.88 -6.97
CA VAL A 53 -4.29 0.98 -6.21
C VAL A 53 -4.32 -0.46 -6.76
N SER A 54 -5.50 -0.92 -7.21
CA SER A 54 -5.65 -2.27 -7.74
C SER A 54 -4.85 -2.52 -9.03
N LEU A 55 -4.63 -1.49 -9.86
CA LEU A 55 -3.93 -1.63 -11.14
C LEU A 55 -2.45 -2.03 -11.01
N PRO A 56 -1.60 -1.31 -10.26
CA PRO A 56 -0.21 -1.71 -10.07
C PRO A 56 -0.07 -3.00 -9.25
N LEU A 57 -0.99 -3.29 -8.31
CA LEU A 57 -1.03 -4.60 -7.63
C LEU A 57 -1.37 -5.74 -8.58
N LEU A 58 -2.31 -5.54 -9.50
CA LEU A 58 -2.65 -6.52 -10.53
C LEU A 58 -1.47 -6.75 -11.48
N ILE A 59 -0.77 -5.68 -11.89
CA ILE A 59 0.46 -5.80 -12.68
C ILE A 59 1.49 -6.63 -11.91
N LEU A 60 1.72 -6.35 -10.63
CA LEU A 60 2.65 -7.12 -9.80
C LEU A 60 2.22 -8.59 -9.67
N ALA A 61 0.92 -8.86 -9.55
CA ALA A 61 0.37 -10.22 -9.52
C ALA A 61 0.61 -11.00 -10.81
N LEU A 62 0.56 -10.32 -11.96
CA LEU A 62 0.86 -10.93 -13.27
C LEU A 62 2.36 -11.16 -13.49
N LEU A 63 3.22 -10.36 -12.85
CA LEU A 63 4.68 -10.44 -12.98
C LEU A 63 5.34 -11.39 -11.97
N THR A 64 4.59 -11.91 -10.99
CA THR A 64 5.10 -12.78 -9.93
C THR A 64 4.37 -14.13 -9.92
N PRO A 65 4.87 -15.16 -9.23
CA PRO A 65 4.18 -16.45 -9.16
C PRO A 65 2.75 -16.31 -8.65
N VAL A 66 1.82 -17.00 -9.31
CA VAL A 66 0.36 -16.94 -9.04
C VAL A 66 0.02 -17.23 -7.57
N GLN A 67 0.85 -18.03 -6.90
CA GLN A 67 0.68 -18.36 -5.48
C GLN A 67 0.75 -17.14 -4.55
N ASN A 68 1.27 -15.99 -5.00
CA ASN A 68 1.29 -14.75 -4.23
C ASN A 68 -0.02 -13.95 -4.30
N GLY A 69 -1.03 -14.43 -5.04
CA GLY A 69 -2.30 -13.72 -5.21
C GLY A 69 -3.00 -13.39 -3.88
N ASP A 70 -2.90 -14.29 -2.89
CA ASP A 70 -3.45 -14.07 -1.55
C ASP A 70 -2.78 -12.87 -0.84
N LEU A 71 -1.45 -12.78 -0.89
CA LEU A 71 -0.71 -11.63 -0.35
C LEU A 71 -1.19 -10.31 -0.99
N PHE A 72 -1.31 -10.26 -2.31
CA PHE A 72 -1.71 -9.03 -3.01
C PHE A 72 -3.14 -8.63 -2.70
N PHE A 73 -4.04 -9.62 -2.61
CA PHE A 73 -5.42 -9.39 -2.20
C PHE A 73 -5.49 -8.86 -0.75
N GLN A 74 -4.73 -9.44 0.18
CA GLN A 74 -4.71 -9.00 1.57
C GLN A 74 -4.09 -7.59 1.72
N VAL A 75 -3.04 -7.27 0.96
CA VAL A 75 -2.47 -5.90 0.93
C VAL A 75 -3.50 -4.90 0.40
N TRP A 76 -4.21 -5.24 -0.69
CA TRP A 76 -5.28 -4.38 -1.21
C TRP A 76 -6.42 -4.19 -0.20
N LEU A 77 -6.85 -5.27 0.46
CA LEU A 77 -7.89 -5.23 1.47
C LEU A 77 -7.48 -4.39 2.68
N ASN A 78 -6.23 -4.50 3.12
CA ASN A 78 -5.69 -3.71 4.22
C ASN A 78 -5.57 -2.22 3.84
N HIS A 79 -5.18 -1.91 2.60
CA HIS A 79 -5.19 -0.55 2.08
C HIS A 79 -6.61 0.04 2.16
N LEU A 80 -7.61 -0.66 1.61
CA LEU A 80 -9.03 -0.31 1.76
C LEU A 80 -9.43 -0.09 3.22
N ALA A 81 -9.04 -0.98 4.14
CA ALA A 81 -9.42 -0.86 5.54
C ALA A 81 -8.85 0.42 6.20
N ILE A 82 -7.57 0.72 5.99
CA ILE A 82 -6.92 1.90 6.57
C ILE A 82 -7.53 3.18 5.99
N ASP A 83 -7.64 3.25 4.66
CA ASP A 83 -8.18 4.42 3.97
C ASP A 83 -9.66 4.65 4.31
N TYR A 84 -10.44 3.58 4.51
CA TYR A 84 -11.83 3.67 4.98
C TYR A 84 -11.92 4.21 6.41
N VAL A 85 -11.06 3.75 7.32
CA VAL A 85 -10.98 4.30 8.69
C VAL A 85 -10.66 5.78 8.63
N LYS A 86 -9.65 6.19 7.84
CA LYS A 86 -9.31 7.60 7.66
C LYS A 86 -10.46 8.43 7.08
N TYR A 87 -11.15 7.91 6.07
CA TYR A 87 -12.37 8.52 5.53
C TYR A 87 -13.43 8.71 6.61
N PHE A 88 -13.70 7.67 7.41
CA PHE A 88 -14.68 7.71 8.48
C PHE A 88 -14.33 8.78 9.53
N LEU A 89 -13.06 8.84 9.96
CA LEU A 89 -12.58 9.83 10.93
C LEU A 89 -12.70 11.27 10.40
N ASN A 90 -12.36 11.49 9.13
CA ASN A 90 -12.49 12.79 8.47
C ASN A 90 -13.96 13.21 8.34
N LYS A 91 -14.82 12.31 7.87
CA LYS A 91 -16.26 12.57 7.71
C LYS A 91 -16.95 12.95 9.02
N HIS A 92 -16.52 12.36 10.13
CA HIS A 92 -17.05 12.69 11.47
C HIS A 92 -16.31 13.86 12.14
N HIS A 93 -15.40 14.52 11.43
CA HIS A 93 -14.64 15.69 11.90
C HIS A 93 -13.81 15.38 13.17
N TRP A 94 -13.32 14.15 13.31
CA TRP A 94 -12.47 13.73 14.43
C TRP A 94 -11.01 14.13 14.21
N ILE A 95 -10.59 14.23 12.95
CA ILE A 95 -9.29 14.79 12.57
C ILE A 95 -9.50 16.30 12.37
N LYS A 96 -8.79 17.09 13.17
CA LYS A 96 -8.78 18.56 13.03
C LYS A 96 -7.75 18.96 11.98
N ASP A 97 -7.97 20.09 11.31
CA ASP A 97 -7.04 20.63 10.31
C ASP A 97 -5.59 20.74 10.80
N SER A 98 -5.40 21.10 12.08
CA SER A 98 -4.05 21.20 12.68
C SER A 98 -3.34 19.86 12.86
N TRP A 99 -4.06 18.75 12.77
CA TRP A 99 -3.54 17.38 12.90
C TRP A 99 -3.46 16.65 11.55
N GLU A 100 -3.88 17.27 10.45
CA GLU A 100 -3.92 16.64 9.12
C GLU A 100 -2.57 16.06 8.69
N ALA A 101 -1.48 16.81 8.90
CA ALA A 101 -0.14 16.33 8.57
C ALA A 101 0.26 15.10 9.41
N GLY A 102 -0.11 15.08 10.70
CA GLY A 102 0.13 13.94 11.58
C GLY A 102 -0.71 12.72 11.20
N ALA A 103 -2.00 12.94 10.90
CA ALA A 103 -2.89 11.88 10.42
C ALA A 103 -2.42 11.29 9.09
N PHE A 104 -1.89 12.12 8.19
CA PHE A 104 -1.25 11.67 6.96
C PHE A 104 -0.01 10.81 7.22
N LEU A 105 0.90 11.22 8.12
CA LEU A 105 2.09 10.42 8.45
C LEU A 105 1.72 9.07 9.08
N VAL A 106 0.77 9.07 10.03
CA VAL A 106 0.27 7.85 10.66
C VAL A 106 -0.34 6.91 9.62
N ASP A 107 -1.13 7.44 8.71
CA ASP A 107 -1.73 6.70 7.60
C ASP A 107 -0.68 6.02 6.71
N GLN A 108 0.34 6.75 6.26
CA GLN A 108 1.41 6.13 5.46
C GLN A 108 2.20 5.07 6.23
N LEU A 109 2.46 5.29 7.53
CA LEU A 109 3.15 4.32 8.37
C LEU A 109 2.33 3.05 8.58
N LEU A 110 1.02 3.18 8.81
CA LEU A 110 0.12 2.03 8.95
C LEU A 110 0.13 1.17 7.70
N HIS A 111 0.08 1.78 6.51
CA HIS A 111 0.18 1.02 5.25
C HIS A 111 1.51 0.27 5.13
N ILE A 112 2.64 0.96 5.33
CA ILE A 112 3.98 0.36 5.22
C ILE A 112 4.17 -0.78 6.22
N ILE A 113 3.82 -0.55 7.49
CA ILE A 113 3.96 -1.55 8.56
C ILE A 113 3.07 -2.76 8.24
N SER A 114 1.84 -2.54 7.78
CA SER A 114 0.94 -3.64 7.45
C SER A 114 1.43 -4.45 6.25
N ILE A 115 2.00 -3.81 5.22
CA ILE A 115 2.63 -4.51 4.09
C ILE A 115 3.75 -5.42 4.58
N ILE A 116 4.63 -4.91 5.47
CA ILE A 116 5.73 -5.69 6.05
C ILE A 116 5.19 -6.87 6.86
N ILE A 117 4.18 -6.65 7.72
CA ILE A 117 3.57 -7.71 8.53
C ILE A 117 2.96 -8.79 7.63
N LEU A 118 2.11 -8.39 6.67
CA LEU A 118 1.45 -9.34 5.76
C LEU A 118 2.46 -10.16 4.95
N TYR A 119 3.53 -9.53 4.48
CA TYR A 119 4.61 -10.20 3.76
C TYR A 119 5.30 -11.29 4.60
N HIS A 120 5.42 -11.09 5.92
CA HIS A 120 6.04 -12.06 6.82
C HIS A 120 5.09 -13.11 7.38
N THR A 121 3.79 -12.86 7.34
CA THR A 121 2.77 -13.80 7.85
C THR A 121 2.19 -14.70 6.78
N ILE A 122 2.24 -14.29 5.52
CA ILE A 122 1.72 -15.06 4.38
C ILE A 122 2.90 -15.74 3.68
N ASP A 123 2.75 -17.01 3.33
CA ASP A 123 3.77 -17.74 2.59
C ASP A 123 3.98 -17.11 1.20
N VAL A 124 5.14 -16.47 1.02
CA VAL A 124 5.50 -15.82 -0.24
C VAL A 124 6.35 -16.74 -1.09
N ASN A 125 5.85 -17.06 -2.28
CA ASN A 125 6.59 -17.82 -3.27
C ASN A 125 7.40 -16.85 -4.13
N VAL A 126 8.73 -16.86 -3.97
CA VAL A 126 9.63 -16.20 -4.91
C VAL A 126 9.74 -17.10 -6.14
N ALA A 127 9.68 -16.53 -7.34
CA ALA A 127 9.89 -17.30 -8.55
C ALA A 127 11.25 -18.02 -8.45
N SER A 128 11.23 -19.32 -8.24
CA SER A 128 12.42 -20.14 -8.35
C SER A 128 12.75 -20.18 -9.84
N HIS A 129 13.58 -19.25 -10.30
CA HIS A 129 14.34 -19.51 -11.50
C HIS A 129 15.18 -20.74 -11.19
N SER A 130 14.74 -21.89 -11.70
CA SER A 130 15.58 -23.07 -11.84
C SER A 130 16.78 -22.64 -12.67
N LEU A 131 17.90 -22.40 -11.99
CA LEU A 131 19.23 -22.35 -12.58
C LEU A 131 19.64 -23.77 -12.98
#